data_AF-A0A1F8F7R4-F1
#
_entry.id   AF-A0A1F8F7R4-F1
#
_cell.length_a   1.000
_cell.length_b   1.000
_cell.length_c   1.000
_cell.angle_alpha   90.00
_cell.angle_beta   90.00
_cell.angle_gamma   90.00
#
_symmetry.space_group_name_H-M   'P 1'
#
loop_
_entity.id
_entity.type
_entity.pdbx_description
1 polymer ?
#
loop_
_entity_poly.entity_id
_entity_poly.type
_entity_poly.pdbx_seq_one_letter_code
_entity_poly.pdbx_strand_id
1 'polypeptide(L)'
;MTVPRLEVGMEAVDLVKYIFTNKQLTLLEVVKYVLEEKPHFAEAKKLNPKAKRTVSKALQHTPDFRNPIVSFHNQDELIDLTAILSRLRDVDQTAVQVTSYLDKPEEKIWVHEALSVVSRVRTEYGYCHIPLLDMDLPIAEASAAEAEEVARGLGINSGAIVDSGKSYHFWGLDLLSENQWRTFMYRALLLDRVDSRWIGHRLIDGHASLRISQKRGVAPTVVHIF
;
A
#
# COMPACT_ATOMS: atom_id res chain seq x y z
N MET A 1 -20.39 -18.50 0.15
CA MET A 1 -19.36 -18.16 -0.86
C MET A 1 -18.13 -19.00 -0.62
N THR A 2 -17.48 -19.48 -1.68
CA THR A 2 -16.18 -20.14 -1.57
C THR A 2 -15.13 -19.09 -1.22
N VAL A 3 -14.41 -19.30 -0.11
CA VAL A 3 -13.25 -18.49 0.24
C VAL A 3 -12.24 -18.63 -0.91
N PRO A 4 -11.73 -17.53 -1.50
CA PRO A 4 -10.71 -17.64 -2.53
C PRO A 4 -9.52 -18.42 -1.99
N ARG A 5 -8.92 -19.29 -2.80
CA ARG A 5 -7.67 -19.95 -2.43
C ARG A 5 -6.55 -18.95 -2.65
N LEU A 6 -5.60 -18.87 -1.72
CA LEU A 6 -4.39 -18.09 -1.92
C LEU A 6 -3.56 -18.72 -3.03
N GLU A 7 -3.31 -17.98 -4.11
CA GLU A 7 -2.59 -18.46 -5.28
C GLU A 7 -1.83 -17.33 -5.99
N VAL A 8 -0.73 -17.70 -6.66
CA VAL A 8 0.01 -16.77 -7.52
C VAL A 8 -0.86 -16.38 -8.71
N GLY A 9 -0.84 -15.10 -9.07
CA GLY A 9 -1.67 -14.51 -10.12
C GLY A 9 -2.98 -13.91 -9.62
N MET A 10 -3.38 -14.15 -8.36
CA MET A 10 -4.58 -13.53 -7.80
C MET A 10 -4.41 -12.02 -7.66
N GLU A 11 -5.48 -11.25 -7.87
CA GLU A 11 -5.44 -9.80 -7.64
C GLU A 11 -5.29 -9.48 -6.14
N ALA A 12 -4.62 -8.37 -5.83
CA ALA A 12 -4.45 -7.91 -4.45
C ALA A 12 -5.79 -7.69 -3.74
N VAL A 13 -6.86 -7.34 -4.46
CA VAL A 13 -8.21 -7.23 -3.89
C VAL A 13 -8.71 -8.59 -3.37
N ASP A 14 -8.42 -9.68 -4.07
CA ASP A 14 -8.82 -11.01 -3.64
C ASP A 14 -7.92 -11.53 -2.52
N LEU A 15 -6.66 -11.08 -2.45
CA LEU A 15 -5.81 -11.30 -1.28
C LEU A 15 -6.38 -10.64 -0.03
N VAL A 16 -6.93 -9.43 -0.14
CA VAL A 16 -7.62 -8.75 0.98
C VAL A 16 -8.80 -9.58 1.47
N LYS A 17 -9.63 -10.08 0.54
CA LYS A 17 -10.76 -10.98 0.86
C LYS A 17 -10.27 -12.26 1.53
N TYR A 18 -9.20 -12.86 1.01
CA TYR A 18 -8.57 -14.04 1.59
C TYR A 18 -8.15 -13.78 3.04
N ILE A 19 -7.41 -12.70 3.32
CA ILE A 19 -6.95 -12.36 4.66
C ILE A 19 -8.16 -12.13 5.58
N PHE A 20 -9.14 -11.35 5.14
CA PHE A 20 -10.33 -11.06 5.93
C PHE A 20 -11.04 -12.34 6.40
N THR A 21 -11.30 -13.24 5.46
CA THR A 21 -12.02 -14.48 5.77
C THR A 21 -11.17 -15.46 6.58
N ASN A 22 -9.92 -15.71 6.18
CA ASN A 22 -9.08 -16.72 6.84
C ASN A 22 -8.59 -16.29 8.23
N LYS A 23 -8.46 -14.98 8.46
CA LYS A 23 -8.08 -14.42 9.77
C LYS A 23 -9.28 -13.98 10.60
N GLN A 24 -10.50 -14.28 10.14
CA GLN A 24 -11.75 -14.04 10.84
C GLN A 24 -11.86 -12.59 11.32
N LEU A 25 -11.55 -11.66 10.42
CA LEU A 25 -11.62 -10.24 10.72
C LEU A 25 -13.08 -9.82 10.90
N THR A 26 -13.33 -8.97 11.88
CA THR A 26 -14.62 -8.34 12.17
C THR A 26 -14.64 -6.86 11.80
N LEU A 27 -13.48 -6.29 11.47
CA LEU A 27 -13.32 -4.97 10.89
C LEU A 27 -12.08 -4.93 10.02
N LEU A 28 -12.23 -4.44 8.80
CA LEU A 28 -11.14 -4.00 7.92
C LEU A 28 -11.50 -2.66 7.30
N GLU A 29 -10.53 -1.75 7.27
CA GLU A 29 -10.71 -0.40 6.78
C GLU A 29 -9.97 -0.20 5.45
N VAL A 30 -10.64 0.43 4.50
CA VAL A 30 -10.06 0.85 3.22
C VAL A 30 -10.30 2.34 3.03
N VAL A 31 -9.23 3.06 2.75
CA VAL A 31 -9.27 4.50 2.53
C VAL A 31 -9.26 4.77 1.04
N LYS A 32 -10.27 5.49 0.56
CA LYS A 32 -10.26 6.10 -0.77
C LYS A 32 -9.62 7.48 -0.68
N TYR A 33 -8.72 7.81 -1.59
CA TYR A 33 -8.07 9.12 -1.62
C TYR A 33 -7.73 9.54 -3.05
N VAL A 34 -7.50 10.83 -3.26
CA VAL A 34 -7.01 11.36 -4.54
C VAL A 34 -5.50 11.33 -4.52
N LEU A 35 -4.91 10.70 -5.53
CA LEU A 35 -3.48 10.52 -5.68
C LEU A 35 -2.97 11.28 -6.90
N GLU A 36 -1.83 11.96 -6.71
CA GLU A 36 -1.06 12.57 -7.77
C GLU A 36 0.14 11.67 -8.13
N GLU A 37 0.14 11.05 -9.31
CA GLU A 37 1.33 10.34 -9.79
C GLU A 37 2.36 11.33 -10.31
N LYS A 38 3.31 11.68 -9.44
CA LYS A 38 4.51 12.44 -9.81
C LYS A 38 5.63 11.49 -10.22
N PRO A 39 6.52 11.90 -11.16
CA PRO A 39 7.76 11.17 -11.39
C PRO A 39 8.55 11.05 -10.07
N HIS A 40 9.25 9.93 -9.90
CA HIS A 40 10.06 9.72 -8.70
C HIS A 40 11.07 10.87 -8.58
N PHE A 41 11.49 11.27 -7.37
CA PHE A 41 12.35 12.45 -7.24
C PHE A 41 13.65 12.32 -8.04
N ALA A 42 14.19 11.10 -8.15
CA ALA A 42 15.36 10.84 -9.00
C ALA A 42 15.08 11.10 -10.48
N GLU A 43 13.90 10.70 -10.99
CA GLU A 43 13.46 11.00 -12.36
C GLU A 43 13.20 12.50 -12.53
N ALA A 44 12.55 13.14 -11.56
CA ALA A 44 12.35 14.58 -11.54
C ALA A 44 13.68 15.34 -11.55
N LYS A 45 14.73 14.83 -10.89
CA LYS A 45 16.09 15.38 -10.94
C LYS A 45 16.77 15.20 -12.29
N LYS A 46 16.51 14.09 -12.99
CA LYS A 46 16.98 13.89 -14.38
C LYS A 46 16.33 14.91 -15.32
N LEU A 47 15.04 15.17 -15.14
CA LEU A 47 14.25 16.12 -15.95
C LEU A 47 14.53 17.59 -15.58
N ASN A 48 14.72 17.87 -14.30
CA ASN A 48 15.02 19.17 -13.73
C ASN A 48 16.12 19.05 -12.66
N PRO A 49 17.39 19.30 -13.00
CA PRO A 49 18.49 19.26 -12.03
C PRO A 49 18.32 20.25 -10.86
N LYS A 50 17.53 21.31 -11.02
CA LYS A 50 17.21 22.28 -9.97
C LYS A 50 16.04 21.85 -9.08
N ALA A 51 15.36 20.74 -9.38
CA ALA A 51 14.31 20.20 -8.54
C ALA A 51 14.82 20.07 -7.09
N LYS A 52 14.16 20.76 -6.17
CA LYS A 52 14.41 20.66 -4.73
C LYS A 52 13.34 19.77 -4.14
N ARG A 53 13.70 18.83 -3.24
CA ARG A 53 12.68 18.20 -2.39
C ARG A 53 12.13 19.29 -1.48
N THR A 54 10.82 19.53 -1.47
CA THR A 54 10.26 20.46 -0.49
C THR A 54 10.21 19.76 0.87
N VAL A 55 10.64 20.45 1.92
CA VAL A 55 10.48 19.98 3.31
C VAL A 55 8.99 19.77 3.62
N SER A 56 8.12 20.61 3.06
CA SER A 56 6.67 20.45 3.13
C SER A 56 6.16 19.14 2.55
N LYS A 57 6.86 18.48 1.61
CA LYS A 57 6.46 17.15 1.11
C LYS A 57 6.95 16.01 2.02
N ALA A 58 8.06 16.21 2.72
CA ALA A 58 8.50 15.29 3.78
C ALA A 58 7.64 15.41 5.04
N LEU A 59 6.97 16.56 5.22
CA LEU A 59 6.05 16.87 6.30
C LEU A 59 4.57 16.87 5.87
N GLN A 60 4.28 16.57 4.59
CA GLN A 60 2.91 16.38 4.13
C GLN A 60 2.45 15.08 4.78
N HIS A 61 1.73 15.23 5.90
CA HIS A 61 0.84 14.19 6.36
C HIS A 61 -0.03 13.82 5.17
N THR A 62 0.16 12.61 4.67
CA THR A 62 -0.76 12.00 3.72
C THR A 62 -2.15 12.12 4.38
N PRO A 63 -3.18 12.66 3.70
CA PRO A 63 -4.44 13.11 4.31
C PRO A 63 -4.91 12.13 5.38
N ASP A 64 -5.30 12.66 6.55
CA ASP A 64 -5.50 11.91 7.78
C ASP A 64 -6.24 10.58 7.51
N PHE A 65 -5.49 9.47 7.40
CA PHE A 65 -6.02 8.12 7.10
C PHE A 65 -6.91 7.61 8.25
N ARG A 66 -7.06 8.41 9.32
CA ARG A 66 -7.88 8.16 10.50
C ARG A 66 -9.38 8.12 10.24
N ASN A 67 -9.85 8.65 9.10
CA ASN A 67 -11.27 8.59 8.71
C ASN A 67 -11.43 7.69 7.48
N PRO A 68 -11.58 6.37 7.66
CA PRO A 68 -11.81 5.48 6.53
C PRO A 68 -13.08 5.85 5.79
N ILE A 69 -12.98 5.91 4.47
CA ILE A 69 -14.15 6.16 3.61
C ILE A 69 -15.03 4.90 3.55
N VAL A 70 -14.42 3.72 3.71
CA VAL A 70 -15.12 2.44 3.66
C VAL A 70 -14.61 1.51 4.76
N SER A 71 -15.53 0.98 5.55
CA SER A 71 -15.26 -0.02 6.58
C SER A 71 -16.06 -1.27 6.27
N PHE A 72 -15.42 -2.43 6.40
CA PHE A 72 -16.01 -3.74 6.14
C PHE A 72 -16.13 -4.50 7.46
N HIS A 73 -17.34 -4.94 7.79
CA HIS A 73 -17.67 -5.63 9.04
C HIS A 73 -17.97 -7.12 8.84
N ASN A 74 -18.25 -7.53 7.61
CA ASN A 74 -18.50 -8.92 7.26
C ASN A 74 -18.03 -9.22 5.84
N GLN A 75 -18.04 -10.51 5.47
CA GLN A 75 -17.55 -10.97 4.17
C GLN A 75 -18.41 -10.49 3.00
N ASP A 76 -19.73 -10.32 3.20
CA ASP A 76 -20.64 -9.92 2.12
C ASP A 76 -20.36 -8.48 1.67
N GLU A 77 -19.98 -7.60 2.59
CA GLU A 77 -19.58 -6.22 2.27
C GLU A 77 -18.30 -6.16 1.42
N LEU A 78 -17.39 -7.13 1.52
CA LEU A 78 -16.15 -7.14 0.73
C LEU A 78 -16.37 -7.43 -0.76
N ILE A 79 -17.52 -7.97 -1.14
CA ILE A 79 -17.89 -8.16 -2.54
C ILE A 79 -17.91 -6.80 -3.24
N ASP A 80 -18.32 -5.76 -2.53
CA ASP A 80 -18.36 -4.40 -3.04
C ASP A 80 -16.97 -3.79 -3.23
N LEU A 81 -15.90 -4.35 -2.65
CA LEU A 81 -14.55 -3.80 -2.82
C LEU A 81 -14.08 -3.82 -4.28
N THR A 82 -14.35 -4.91 -5.02
CA THR A 82 -14.07 -4.98 -6.46
C THR A 82 -14.91 -3.97 -7.23
N ALA A 83 -16.18 -3.76 -6.84
CA ALA A 83 -17.05 -2.77 -7.45
C ALA A 83 -16.63 -1.32 -7.12
N ILE A 84 -16.02 -1.07 -5.97
CA ILE A 84 -15.46 0.25 -5.61
C ILE A 84 -14.21 0.51 -6.45
N LEU A 85 -13.32 -0.48 -6.60
CA LEU A 85 -12.11 -0.37 -7.43
C LEU A 85 -12.43 -0.03 -8.89
N SER A 86 -13.44 -0.68 -9.48
CA SER A 86 -13.84 -0.41 -10.86
C SER A 86 -14.49 0.96 -11.08
N ARG A 87 -14.89 1.64 -10.00
CA ARG A 87 -15.47 2.99 -10.03
C ARG A 87 -14.46 4.10 -9.76
N LEU A 88 -13.20 3.77 -9.45
CA LEU A 88 -12.13 4.77 -9.30
C LEU A 88 -11.94 5.52 -10.62
N ARG A 89 -11.71 6.83 -10.54
CA ARG A 89 -11.70 7.72 -11.71
C ARG A 89 -10.42 8.51 -11.81
N ASP A 90 -10.10 8.89 -13.04
CA ASP A 90 -9.21 10.02 -13.29
C ASP A 90 -9.88 11.29 -12.76
N VAL A 91 -9.09 12.13 -12.10
CA VAL A 91 -9.54 13.40 -11.54
C VAL A 91 -8.97 14.52 -12.41
N ASP A 92 -9.79 15.53 -12.69
CA ASP A 92 -9.31 16.73 -13.36
C ASP A 92 -8.21 17.39 -12.52
N GLN A 93 -7.03 17.57 -13.11
CA GLN A 93 -5.88 18.19 -12.46
C GLN A 93 -6.18 19.62 -11.97
N THR A 94 -7.13 20.31 -12.58
CA THR A 94 -7.54 21.66 -12.18
C THR A 94 -8.35 21.67 -10.87
N ALA A 95 -8.90 20.51 -10.46
CA ALA A 95 -9.67 20.36 -9.24
C ALA A 95 -8.81 20.12 -7.98
N VAL A 96 -7.49 19.99 -8.12
CA VAL A 96 -6.55 19.74 -7.02
C VAL A 96 -5.40 20.74 -7.03
N GLN A 97 -4.93 21.16 -5.84
CA GLN A 97 -3.74 22.00 -5.72
C GLN A 97 -2.48 21.17 -5.96
N VAL A 98 -2.05 21.09 -7.23
CA VAL A 98 -0.83 20.37 -7.59
C VAL A 98 0.39 21.27 -7.39
N THR A 99 1.16 21.05 -6.32
CA THR A 99 2.52 21.61 -6.22
C THR A 99 3.45 20.75 -7.09
N SER A 100 3.60 21.11 -8.37
CA SER A 100 4.47 20.41 -9.31
C SER A 100 5.95 20.79 -9.11
N TYR A 101 6.84 19.80 -9.18
CA TYR A 101 8.30 20.00 -9.27
C TYR A 101 8.78 20.17 -10.72
N LEU A 102 7.85 20.07 -11.67
CA LEU A 102 8.13 20.11 -13.10
C LEU A 102 8.06 21.57 -13.54
N ASP A 103 9.16 22.07 -14.08
CA ASP A 103 9.24 23.43 -14.65
C ASP A 103 8.41 23.56 -15.94
N LYS A 104 7.90 22.44 -16.48
CA LYS A 104 7.11 22.38 -17.71
C LYS A 104 5.62 22.20 -17.36
N PRO A 105 4.76 23.19 -17.65
CA PRO A 105 3.30 23.10 -17.45
C PRO A 105 2.61 21.98 -18.26
N GLU A 106 3.34 21.41 -19.23
CA GLU A 106 2.80 20.57 -20.30
C GLU A 106 2.91 19.07 -19.98
N GLU A 107 3.72 18.69 -18.97
CA GLU A 107 3.75 17.34 -18.44
C GLU A 107 2.53 17.14 -17.53
N LYS A 108 1.47 16.55 -18.09
CA LYS A 108 0.25 16.19 -17.36
C LYS A 108 0.58 15.25 -16.21
N ILE A 109 0.42 15.73 -14.98
CA ILE A 109 0.49 14.91 -13.77
C ILE A 109 -0.78 14.06 -13.73
N TRP A 110 -0.64 12.75 -13.74
CA TRP A 110 -1.83 11.89 -13.68
C TRP A 110 -2.41 11.93 -12.28
N VAL A 111 -3.62 12.46 -12.14
CA VAL A 111 -4.36 12.52 -10.88
C VAL A 111 -5.52 11.55 -10.99
N HIS A 112 -5.65 10.65 -10.03
CA HIS A 112 -6.69 9.63 -10.02
C HIS A 112 -7.07 9.26 -8.59
N GLU A 113 -8.26 8.68 -8.43
CA GLU A 113 -8.69 8.09 -7.16
C GLU A 113 -7.99 6.75 -6.94
N ALA A 114 -7.56 6.49 -5.70
CA ALA A 114 -6.93 5.24 -5.31
C ALA A 114 -7.55 4.69 -4.03
N LEU A 115 -7.44 3.38 -3.82
CA LEU A 115 -7.76 2.72 -2.55
C LEU A 115 -6.48 2.28 -1.84
N SER A 116 -6.45 2.42 -0.52
CA SER A 116 -5.42 1.87 0.35
C SER A 116 -6.04 1.02 1.44
N VAL A 117 -5.52 -0.19 1.62
CA VAL A 117 -5.90 -1.06 2.74
C VAL A 117 -5.12 -0.65 3.97
N VAL A 118 -5.81 -0.53 5.10
CA VAL A 118 -5.21 -0.21 6.39
C VAL A 118 -4.83 -1.50 7.10
N SER A 119 -3.60 -1.56 7.63
CA SER A 119 -3.10 -2.74 8.35
C SER A 119 -3.86 -3.02 9.64
N ARG A 120 -4.35 -1.98 10.33
CA ARG A 120 -5.06 -2.12 11.59
C ARG A 120 -6.42 -2.74 11.33
N VAL A 121 -6.65 -3.89 11.92
CA VAL A 121 -7.86 -4.69 11.76
C VAL A 121 -8.37 -5.14 13.12
N ARG A 122 -9.62 -5.60 13.17
CA ARG A 122 -10.23 -6.15 14.38
C ARG A 122 -10.55 -7.62 14.18
N THR A 123 -10.32 -8.42 15.21
CA THR A 123 -10.83 -9.80 15.34
C THR A 123 -11.76 -9.88 16.53
N GLU A 124 -12.30 -11.07 16.83
CA GLU A 124 -13.04 -11.29 18.09
C GLU A 124 -12.17 -11.04 19.34
N TYR A 125 -10.84 -11.18 19.22
CA TYR A 125 -9.88 -11.04 20.33
C TYR A 125 -9.35 -9.61 20.51
N GLY A 126 -9.70 -8.67 19.62
CA GLY A 126 -9.30 -7.26 19.70
C GLY A 126 -8.61 -6.73 18.46
N TYR A 127 -7.84 -5.65 18.63
CA TYR A 127 -7.10 -5.01 17.54
C TYR A 127 -5.76 -5.68 17.28
N CYS A 128 -5.44 -5.83 16.00
CA CYS A 128 -4.17 -6.34 15.52
C CYS A 128 -3.81 -5.67 14.19
N HIS A 129 -2.68 -6.05 13.62
CA HIS A 129 -2.18 -5.53 12.35
C HIS A 129 -1.86 -6.65 11.37
N ILE A 130 -2.25 -6.44 10.12
CA ILE A 130 -1.65 -7.12 8.98
C ILE A 130 -0.23 -6.56 8.80
N PRO A 131 0.84 -7.38 8.80
CA PRO A 131 2.16 -6.90 8.40
C PRO A 131 2.10 -6.41 6.96
N LEU A 132 2.25 -5.12 6.75
CA LEU A 132 2.28 -4.51 5.42
C LEU A 132 3.61 -3.78 5.24
N LEU A 133 4.23 -3.92 4.07
CA LEU A 133 5.48 -3.23 3.74
C LEU A 133 5.46 -2.71 2.30
N ASP A 134 5.76 -1.43 2.13
CA ASP A 134 6.11 -0.85 0.83
C ASP A 134 7.62 -1.02 0.62
N MET A 135 8.01 -2.03 -0.17
CA MET A 135 9.42 -2.35 -0.38
C MET A 135 9.99 -1.40 -1.42
N ASP A 136 11.16 -0.83 -1.15
CA ASP A 136 11.93 -0.06 -2.13
C ASP A 136 12.74 -1.03 -3.01
N LEU A 137 12.03 -2.03 -3.54
CA LEU A 137 12.54 -3.09 -4.42
C LEU A 137 11.84 -2.96 -5.78
N PRO A 138 12.46 -2.27 -6.75
CA PRO A 138 11.88 -2.11 -8.07
C PRO A 138 11.71 -3.46 -8.77
N ILE A 139 10.54 -3.70 -9.36
CA ILE A 139 10.23 -4.97 -10.06
C ILE A 139 11.20 -5.24 -11.23
N ALA A 140 11.76 -4.18 -11.81
CA ALA A 140 12.73 -4.30 -12.90
C ALA A 140 14.13 -4.74 -12.44
N GLU A 141 14.43 -4.65 -11.14
CA GLU A 141 15.78 -4.79 -10.59
C GLU A 141 15.89 -5.88 -9.52
N ALA A 142 14.77 -6.22 -8.87
CA ALA A 142 14.70 -7.21 -7.80
C ALA A 142 13.73 -8.35 -8.17
N SER A 143 13.89 -9.48 -7.48
CA SER A 143 13.03 -10.65 -7.56
C SER A 143 12.08 -10.75 -6.37
N ALA A 144 10.98 -11.50 -6.54
CA ALA A 144 10.08 -11.80 -5.43
C ALA A 144 10.75 -12.63 -4.31
N ALA A 145 11.82 -13.36 -4.62
CA ALA A 145 12.62 -14.10 -3.64
C ALA A 145 13.43 -13.16 -2.72
N GLU A 146 13.99 -12.08 -3.26
CA GLU A 146 14.64 -11.04 -2.45
C GLU A 146 13.63 -10.32 -1.54
N ALA A 147 12.42 -10.08 -2.05
CA ALA A 147 11.33 -9.54 -1.24
C ALA A 147 10.93 -10.50 -0.10
N GLU A 148 10.87 -11.81 -0.34
CA GLU A 148 10.69 -12.82 0.71
C GLU A 148 11.83 -12.80 1.73
N GLU A 149 13.09 -12.71 1.30
CA GLU A 149 14.25 -12.67 2.20
C GLU A 149 14.15 -11.49 3.17
N VAL A 150 13.76 -10.31 2.68
CA VAL A 150 13.47 -9.14 3.51
C VAL A 150 12.40 -9.45 4.55
N ALA A 151 11.27 -10.02 4.14
CA ALA A 151 10.17 -10.34 5.05
C ALA A 151 10.57 -11.39 6.11
N ARG A 152 11.33 -12.43 5.72
CA ARG A 152 11.87 -13.44 6.64
C ARG A 152 12.88 -12.84 7.61
N GLY A 153 13.76 -11.95 7.14
CA GLY A 153 14.70 -11.21 7.99
C GLY A 153 14.01 -10.34 9.05
N LEU A 154 12.79 -9.88 8.78
CA LEU A 154 11.94 -9.17 9.74
C LEU A 154 11.20 -10.09 10.73
N GLY A 155 11.35 -11.41 10.60
CA GLY A 155 10.73 -12.41 11.45
C GLY A 155 9.35 -12.86 11.00
N ILE A 156 9.00 -12.64 9.72
CA ILE A 156 7.74 -13.12 9.16
C ILE A 156 7.94 -14.49 8.51
N ASN A 157 7.07 -15.45 8.87
CA ASN A 157 7.17 -16.82 8.38
C ASN A 157 6.27 -17.10 7.19
N SER A 158 5.16 -16.35 7.05
CA SER A 158 4.17 -16.56 5.99
C SER A 158 3.67 -15.24 5.40
N GLY A 159 3.48 -15.21 4.07
CA GLY A 159 3.19 -13.97 3.38
C GLY A 159 2.95 -14.10 1.88
N ALA A 160 2.57 -12.98 1.28
CA ALA A 160 2.45 -12.81 -0.16
C ALA A 160 3.26 -11.59 -0.62
N ILE A 161 3.99 -11.75 -1.72
CA ILE A 161 4.60 -10.65 -2.45
C ILE A 161 3.65 -10.24 -3.56
N VAL A 162 3.34 -8.95 -3.61
CA VAL A 162 2.45 -8.34 -4.59
C VAL A 162 3.26 -7.44 -5.50
N ASP A 163 3.14 -7.64 -6.81
CA ASP A 163 3.60 -6.70 -7.82
C ASP A 163 2.62 -5.53 -7.89
N SER A 164 3.08 -4.33 -7.49
CA SER A 164 2.29 -3.09 -7.55
C SER A 164 2.47 -2.29 -8.86
N GLY A 165 3.32 -2.78 -9.77
CA GLY A 165 3.71 -2.17 -11.02
C GLY A 165 4.91 -1.21 -10.95
N LYS A 166 5.37 -0.78 -9.77
CA LYS A 166 6.65 -0.05 -9.62
C LYS A 166 7.64 -0.80 -8.73
N SER A 167 7.16 -1.27 -7.59
CA SER A 167 7.93 -2.01 -6.60
C SER A 167 7.10 -3.16 -6.03
N TYR A 168 7.76 -4.03 -5.28
CA TYR A 168 7.06 -5.06 -4.54
C TYR A 168 6.39 -4.50 -3.28
N HIS A 169 5.20 -5.00 -3.02
CA HIS A 169 4.50 -4.84 -1.76
C HIS A 169 4.52 -6.18 -1.02
N PHE A 170 4.71 -6.15 0.29
CA PHE A 170 4.58 -7.35 1.12
C PHE A 170 3.33 -7.31 1.98
N TRP A 171 2.66 -8.46 2.03
CA TRP A 171 1.45 -8.70 2.79
C TRP A 171 1.63 -9.96 3.65
N GLY A 172 1.77 -9.78 4.96
CA GLY A 172 1.89 -10.90 5.89
C GLY A 172 0.56 -11.59 6.12
N LEU A 173 0.60 -12.92 6.24
CA LEU A 173 -0.60 -13.70 6.52
C LEU A 173 -0.84 -13.85 8.03
N ASP A 174 0.19 -13.70 8.86
CA ASP A 174 0.05 -13.77 10.32
C ASP A 174 -0.12 -12.38 10.94
N LEU A 175 -1.19 -12.20 11.70
CA LEU A 175 -1.52 -10.94 12.36
C LEU A 175 -0.55 -10.66 13.51
N LEU A 176 -0.21 -9.39 13.68
CA LEU A 176 0.66 -8.92 14.76
C LEU A 176 -0.16 -8.13 15.78
N SER A 177 0.13 -8.31 17.05
CA SER A 177 -0.28 -7.34 18.08
C SER A 177 0.38 -5.98 17.82
N GLU A 178 -0.15 -4.92 18.42
CA GLU A 178 0.43 -3.56 18.35
C GLU A 178 1.95 -3.54 18.62
N ASN A 179 2.41 -4.24 19.67
CA ASN A 179 3.83 -4.28 20.03
C ASN A 179 4.67 -5.04 19.01
N GLN A 180 4.16 -6.17 18.49
CA GLN A 180 4.84 -6.93 17.44
C GLN A 180 4.91 -6.12 16.14
N TRP A 181 3.82 -5.43 15.77
CA TRP A 181 3.78 -4.57 14.59
C TRP A 181 4.76 -3.41 14.70
N ARG A 182 4.81 -2.71 15.84
CA ARG A 182 5.82 -1.67 16.08
C ARG A 182 7.24 -2.21 15.97
N THR A 183 7.51 -3.36 16.56
CA THR A 183 8.83 -4.02 16.46
C THR A 183 9.18 -4.36 15.02
N PHE A 184 8.21 -4.89 14.25
CA PHE A 184 8.35 -5.15 12.82
C PHE A 184 8.70 -3.87 12.05
N MET A 185 7.97 -2.77 12.27
CA MET A 185 8.22 -1.49 11.61
C MET A 185 9.56 -0.86 12.01
N TYR A 186 9.96 -0.94 13.29
CA TYR A 186 11.26 -0.44 13.73
C TYR A 186 12.42 -1.21 13.12
N ARG A 187 12.30 -2.54 12.99
CA ARG A 187 13.31 -3.35 12.29
C ARG A 187 13.35 -3.02 10.80
N ALA A 188 12.20 -2.86 10.17
CA ALA A 188 12.12 -2.47 8.76
C ALA A 188 12.79 -1.11 8.49
N LEU A 189 12.73 -0.17 9.43
CA LEU A 189 13.42 1.12 9.33
C LEU A 189 14.94 1.01 9.21
N LEU A 190 15.53 -0.09 9.69
CA LEU A 190 16.98 -0.34 9.64
C LEU A 190 17.44 -0.95 8.31
N LEU A 191 16.51 -1.30 7.42
CA LEU A 191 16.80 -1.89 6.13
C LEU A 191 16.90 -0.81 5.04
N ASP A 192 17.78 -1.02 4.07
CA ASP A 192 17.93 -0.18 2.87
C ASP A 192 17.01 -0.61 1.71
N ARG A 193 16.19 -1.65 1.92
CA ARG A 193 15.24 -2.23 0.95
C ARG A 193 13.79 -1.79 1.16
N VAL A 194 13.57 -0.78 1.98
CA VAL A 194 12.24 -0.29 2.38
C VAL A 194 12.28 1.23 2.39
N ASP A 195 11.19 1.89 1.98
CA ASP A 195 11.11 3.34 2.09
C ASP A 195 11.01 3.76 3.58
N SER A 196 12.14 4.17 4.15
CA SER A 196 12.23 4.64 5.53
C SER A 196 11.30 5.81 5.85
N ARG A 197 10.95 6.65 4.86
CA ARG A 197 9.96 7.73 5.07
C ARG A 197 8.57 7.16 5.17
N TRP A 198 8.23 6.21 4.31
CA TRP A 198 6.96 5.50 4.41
C TRP A 198 6.83 4.87 5.80
N ILE A 199 7.84 4.14 6.27
CA ILE A 199 7.89 3.57 7.63
C ILE A 199 7.67 4.64 8.70
N GLY A 200 8.41 5.75 8.63
CA GLY A 200 8.27 6.86 9.58
C GLY A 200 6.84 7.41 9.64
N HIS A 201 6.22 7.64 8.49
CA HIS A 201 4.82 8.08 8.43
C HIS A 201 3.86 7.05 9.02
N ARG A 202 4.02 5.77 8.67
CA ARG A 202 3.15 4.70 9.20
C ARG A 202 3.28 4.55 10.72
N LEU A 203 4.49 4.71 11.27
CA LEU A 203 4.73 4.71 12.71
C LEU A 203 4.04 5.89 13.43
N ILE A 204 4.00 7.08 12.80
CA ILE A 204 3.27 8.25 13.32
C ILE A 204 1.76 7.99 13.28
N ASP A 205 1.26 7.40 12.20
CA ASP A 205 -0.17 7.12 12.01
C ASP A 205 -0.66 5.97 12.92
N GLY A 206 0.26 5.17 13.46
CA GLY A 206 -0.05 4.00 14.27
C GLY A 206 -0.62 2.83 13.46
N HIS A 207 -0.49 2.88 12.13
CA HIS A 207 -0.85 1.81 11.23
C HIS A 207 -0.12 1.95 9.89
N ALA A 208 0.18 0.82 9.25
CA ALA A 208 0.60 0.76 7.87
C ALA A 208 -0.60 0.83 6.92
N SER A 209 -0.38 1.22 5.67
CA SER A 209 -1.40 1.13 4.62
C SER A 209 -0.77 0.96 3.24
N LEU A 210 -1.32 0.08 2.41
CA LEU A 210 -0.84 -0.16 1.04
C LEU A 210 -1.91 0.04 0.00
N ARG A 211 -1.52 0.67 -1.12
CA ARG A 211 -2.39 0.96 -2.25
C ARG A 211 -2.70 -0.33 -3.03
N ILE A 212 -3.97 -0.50 -3.40
CA ILE A 212 -4.46 -1.61 -4.25
C ILE A 212 -5.15 -1.12 -5.54
N SER A 213 -4.94 0.14 -5.93
CA SER A 213 -5.56 0.71 -7.13
C SER A 213 -4.90 0.26 -8.41
N GLN A 214 -5.68 0.22 -9.49
CA GLN A 214 -5.17 -0.07 -10.83
C GLN A 214 -4.27 1.06 -11.31
N LYS A 215 -3.16 0.70 -11.94
CA LYS A 215 -2.28 1.64 -12.64
C LYS A 215 -2.42 1.36 -14.13
N ARG A 216 -3.00 2.31 -14.88
CA ARG A 216 -3.24 2.17 -16.34
C ARG A 216 -3.98 0.88 -16.71
N GLY A 217 -5.00 0.53 -15.92
CA GLY A 217 -5.81 -0.68 -16.12
C GLY A 217 -5.19 -1.99 -15.62
N VAL A 218 -3.97 -1.96 -15.04
CA VAL A 218 -3.33 -3.14 -14.45
C VAL A 218 -3.52 -3.11 -12.93
N ALA A 219 -4.18 -4.14 -12.40
CA ALA A 219 -4.33 -4.33 -10.96
C ALA A 219 -3.06 -4.95 -10.35
N PRO A 220 -2.71 -4.62 -9.09
CA PRO A 220 -1.65 -5.31 -8.39
C PRO A 220 -1.99 -6.80 -8.22
N THR A 221 -1.02 -7.69 -8.42
CA THR A 221 -1.21 -9.15 -8.36
C THR A 221 -0.20 -9.82 -7.47
N VAL A 222 -0.60 -10.94 -6.86
CA VAL A 222 0.30 -11.79 -6.08
C VAL A 222 1.25 -12.49 -7.03
N VAL A 223 2.56 -12.32 -6.83
CA VAL A 223 3.60 -12.95 -7.65
C VAL A 223 4.36 -14.04 -6.92
N HIS A 224 4.27 -14.07 -5.59
CA HIS A 224 4.93 -15.08 -4.76
C HIS A 224 4.22 -15.26 -3.42
N ILE A 225 4.24 -16.49 -2.89
CA ILE A 225 3.61 -16.87 -1.63
C ILE A 225 4.58 -17.79 -0.88
N PHE A 226 4.70 -17.60 0.43
CA PHE A 226 5.60 -18.39 1.27
C PHE A 226 5.12 -18.50 2.71
#